data_AF-A0AAN8JYM5-F1
#
_entry.id   AF-A0AAN8JYM5-F1
#
_cell.length_a   1.000
_cell.length_b   1.000
_cell.length_c   1.000
_cell.angle_alpha   90.00
_cell.angle_beta   90.00
_cell.angle_gamma   90.00
#
_symmetry.space_group_name_H-M   'P 1'
#
loop_
_entity.id
_entity.type
_entity.pdbx_description
1 polymer ?
#
loop_
_entity_poly.entity_id
_entity_poly.type
_entity_poly.pdbx_seq_one_letter_code
_entity_poly.pdbx_strand_id
1 'polypeptide(L)'
;MERYDYHETMTDRRLLQENKFLKDKIDNLKIVIKQYSNELTSEKMKSSGMTTVATLLTETQRELQKTLKQKKALEAAVKNLQNRLLTNHLPDDVSIGESDVYIASLCPQTLENLASENVRLKNLLHNCATTEKVEELNRKQDNIDTLNDNIRELTLKNEQLENDLKKYQNLEKSGSCNTMDSIPNEEVDDIQTALRQLVNQCQDFDMKLNKVKDENSNRKVETKPQTIESLQSHLSNNIELSMLKEQNQQQRKKLDEVSAMNMRWQEYNSQREEHVRSLNSKVLELQTQLSERPAIGEDINTALREASEQIKFTKQAKEQAEGIAHELQLEIDTKDALIKRLEAQMRNVGNPMNNDNDQVDVLMAQIQVCTEDFENERRDRVRVLSELTELRETHNQTKKELERYKVLNQNRFIPGNQSYYQGSYNNTQQQSPIREQQLSSRGRAESELVIDGPGFSLNGAQGANFKDAKNLSKSLPVSSSHSNIEILCCPKCGKDFSEDEKLVTHIESCRE
;
A
#
# COMPACT_ATOMS: atom_id res chain seq x y z
N MET A 1 87.22 34.42 26.98
CA MET A 1 85.90 34.46 26.30
C MET A 1 85.60 33.15 25.60
N GLU A 2 86.47 32.59 24.76
CA GLU A 2 86.19 31.37 23.98
C GLU A 2 85.82 30.11 24.78
N ARG A 3 86.34 29.90 26.00
CA ARG A 3 85.92 28.75 26.84
C ARG A 3 84.52 28.89 27.45
N TYR A 4 84.01 30.11 27.62
CA TYR A 4 82.66 30.32 28.16
C TYR A 4 81.60 30.04 27.09
N ASP A 5 81.84 30.49 25.86
CA ASP A 5 80.95 30.28 24.70
C ASP A 5 80.78 28.78 24.36
N TYR A 6 81.87 28.01 24.50
CA TYR A 6 81.83 26.55 24.26
C TYR A 6 81.01 25.79 25.32
N HIS A 7 81.03 26.24 26.57
CA HIS A 7 80.23 25.61 27.62
C HIS A 7 78.74 25.92 27.46
N GLU A 8 78.41 27.16 27.12
CA GLU A 8 77.02 27.62 26.91
C GLU A 8 76.35 26.84 25.77
N THR A 9 77.03 26.72 24.62
CA THR A 9 76.56 25.94 23.47
C THR A 9 76.41 24.43 23.73
N MET A 10 77.24 23.85 24.59
CA MET A 10 77.09 22.45 25.04
C MET A 10 75.86 22.25 25.93
N THR A 11 75.57 23.18 26.84
CA THR A 11 74.36 23.15 27.68
C THR A 11 73.09 23.29 26.84
N ASP A 12 73.07 24.22 25.88
CA ASP A 12 71.92 24.42 25.00
C ASP A 12 71.63 23.19 24.14
N ARG A 13 72.68 22.55 23.61
CA ARG A 13 72.52 21.31 22.83
C ARG A 13 71.94 20.18 23.68
N ARG A 14 72.37 20.05 24.94
CA ARG A 14 71.83 19.05 25.88
C ARG A 14 70.36 19.32 26.20
N LEU A 15 70.01 20.57 26.49
CA LEU A 15 68.62 20.98 26.75
C LEU A 15 67.73 20.76 25.53
N LEU A 16 68.22 21.01 24.32
CA LEU A 16 67.46 20.77 23.09
C LEU A 16 67.17 19.27 22.89
N GLN A 17 68.16 18.42 23.15
CA GLN A 17 68.00 16.96 23.09
C GLN A 17 67.01 16.45 24.14
N GLU A 18 67.09 16.95 25.36
CA GLU A 18 66.16 16.59 26.44
C GLU A 18 64.73 17.05 26.13
N ASN A 19 64.55 18.28 25.64
CA ASN A 19 63.25 18.78 25.20
C ASN A 19 62.67 17.95 24.05
N LYS A 20 63.50 17.55 23.08
CA LYS A 20 63.08 16.67 21.99
C LYS A 20 62.61 15.32 22.53
N PHE A 21 63.39 14.70 23.42
CA PHE A 21 63.04 13.43 24.05
C PHE A 21 61.73 13.52 24.86
N LEU A 22 61.55 14.59 25.64
CA LEU A 22 60.31 14.82 26.40
C LEU A 22 59.12 15.04 25.47
N LYS A 23 59.30 15.76 24.36
CA LYS A 23 58.26 15.96 23.35
C LYS A 23 57.83 14.64 22.72
N ASP A 24 58.78 13.80 22.30
CA ASP A 24 58.51 12.48 21.74
C ASP A 24 57.78 11.59 22.76
N LYS A 25 58.17 11.66 24.04
CA LYS A 25 57.49 10.94 25.13
C LYS A 25 56.06 11.44 25.34
N ILE A 26 55.83 12.75 25.31
CA ILE A 26 54.49 13.35 25.42
C ILE A 26 53.62 12.92 24.23
N ASP A 27 54.15 12.93 23.02
CA ASP A 27 53.39 12.55 21.83
C ASP A 27 53.05 11.05 21.84
N ASN A 28 53.96 10.18 22.30
CA ASN A 28 53.68 8.77 22.56
C ASN A 28 52.57 8.59 23.62
N LEU A 29 52.63 9.34 24.73
CA LEU A 29 51.59 9.29 25.76
C LEU A 29 50.22 9.75 25.22
N LYS A 30 50.17 10.77 24.34
CA LYS A 30 48.92 11.19 23.69
C LYS A 30 48.33 10.09 22.82
N ILE A 31 49.15 9.33 22.09
CA ILE A 31 48.69 8.20 21.28
C ILE A 31 48.06 7.13 22.19
N VAL A 32 48.74 6.78 23.29
CA VAL A 32 48.24 5.79 24.26
C VAL A 32 46.93 6.26 24.92
N ILE A 33 46.84 7.54 25.31
CA ILE A 33 45.60 8.13 25.85
C ILE A 33 44.47 8.04 24.83
N LYS A 34 44.74 8.36 23.55
CA LYS A 34 43.75 8.26 22.48
C LYS A 34 43.29 6.81 22.26
N GLN A 35 44.21 5.84 22.30
CA GLN A 35 43.89 4.42 22.22
C GLN A 35 42.96 3.98 23.37
N TYR A 36 43.33 4.27 24.62
CA TYR A 36 42.48 3.95 25.78
C TYR A 36 41.13 4.66 25.75
N SER A 37 41.07 5.91 25.27
CA SER A 37 39.79 6.60 25.10
C SER A 37 38.91 5.93 24.05
N ASN A 38 39.50 5.44 22.95
CA ASN A 38 38.76 4.71 21.93
C ASN A 38 38.28 3.34 22.47
N GLU A 39 39.11 2.62 23.21
CA GLU A 39 38.72 1.36 23.86
C GLU A 39 37.57 1.58 24.86
N LEU A 40 37.64 2.63 25.68
CA LEU A 40 36.58 2.98 26.62
C LEU A 40 35.25 3.29 25.93
N THR A 41 35.28 4.00 24.78
CA THR A 41 34.05 4.28 24.01
C THR A 41 33.49 3.01 23.37
N SER A 42 34.34 2.13 22.85
CA SER A 42 33.95 0.82 22.32
C SER A 42 33.28 -0.05 23.39
N GLU A 43 33.87 -0.16 24.59
CA GLU A 43 33.29 -0.92 25.69
C GLU A 43 31.97 -0.33 26.20
N LYS A 44 31.83 1.00 26.21
CA LYS A 44 30.53 1.64 26.50
C LYS A 44 29.46 1.27 25.49
N MET A 45 29.78 1.24 24.20
CA MET A 45 28.84 0.80 23.15
C MET A 45 28.46 -0.66 23.34
N LYS A 46 29.42 -1.55 23.62
CA LYS A 46 29.16 -2.98 23.89
C LYS A 46 28.27 -3.17 25.11
N SER A 47 28.55 -2.46 26.21
CA SER A 47 27.75 -2.51 27.44
C SER A 47 26.32 -2.00 27.22
N SER A 48 26.15 -0.92 26.45
CA SER A 48 24.82 -0.43 26.03
C SER A 48 24.08 -1.48 25.20
N GLY A 49 24.74 -2.10 24.22
CA GLY A 49 24.16 -3.17 23.40
C GLY A 49 23.73 -4.38 24.23
N MET A 50 24.56 -4.79 25.20
CA MET A 50 24.24 -5.88 26.12
C MET A 50 23.01 -5.57 26.99
N THR A 51 22.86 -4.31 27.42
CA THR A 51 21.69 -3.85 28.17
C THR A 51 20.40 -3.89 27.32
N THR A 52 20.49 -3.51 26.05
CA THR A 52 19.37 -3.62 25.10
C THR A 52 18.96 -5.09 24.89
N VAL A 53 19.93 -5.99 24.67
CA VAL A 53 19.66 -7.44 24.51
C VAL A 53 19.04 -8.03 25.78
N ALA A 54 19.54 -7.66 26.96
CA ALA A 54 18.96 -8.09 28.23
C ALA A 54 17.50 -7.63 28.37
N THR A 55 17.19 -6.40 27.97
CA THR A 55 15.82 -5.86 28.00
C THR A 55 14.90 -6.65 27.07
N LEU A 56 15.31 -6.89 25.81
CA LEU A 56 14.55 -7.70 24.85
C LEU A 56 14.34 -9.14 25.32
N LEU A 57 15.33 -9.73 25.99
CA LEU A 57 15.20 -11.07 26.57
C LEU A 57 14.13 -11.10 27.68
N THR A 58 14.11 -10.10 28.56
CA THR A 58 13.07 -10.05 29.62
C THR A 58 11.68 -9.81 29.05
N GLU A 59 11.57 -9.06 27.95
CA GLU A 59 10.32 -8.81 27.24
C GLU A 59 9.76 -10.06 26.59
N THR A 60 10.57 -10.77 25.81
CA THR A 60 10.19 -12.04 25.18
C THR A 60 9.79 -13.09 26.22
N GLN A 61 10.48 -13.16 27.36
CA GLN A 61 10.09 -14.03 28.48
C GLN A 61 8.71 -13.67 29.06
N ARG A 62 8.41 -12.37 29.20
CA ARG A 62 7.12 -11.88 29.70
C ARG A 62 5.98 -12.22 28.73
N GLU A 63 6.20 -12.02 27.44
CA GLU A 63 5.24 -12.38 26.39
C GLU A 63 4.98 -13.89 26.34
N LEU A 64 6.04 -14.70 26.42
CA LEU A 64 5.92 -16.15 26.48
C LEU A 64 5.05 -16.59 27.67
N GLN A 65 5.25 -15.99 28.85
CA GLN A 65 4.41 -16.27 30.02
C GLN A 65 2.94 -15.84 29.82
N LYS A 66 2.69 -14.72 29.14
CA LYS A 66 1.33 -14.27 28.79
C LYS A 66 0.64 -15.26 27.86
N THR A 67 1.30 -15.68 26.79
CA THR A 67 0.77 -16.65 25.82
C THR A 67 0.55 -18.02 26.46
N LEU A 68 1.44 -18.47 27.35
CA LEU A 68 1.25 -19.72 28.11
C LEU A 68 0.02 -19.66 29.02
N LYS A 69 -0.25 -18.52 29.66
CA LYS A 69 -1.47 -18.33 30.48
C LYS A 69 -2.72 -18.36 29.61
N GLN A 70 -2.71 -17.69 28.46
CA GLN A 70 -3.82 -17.70 27.51
C GLN A 70 -4.09 -19.11 26.97
N LYS A 71 -3.04 -19.84 26.59
CA LYS A 71 -3.13 -21.25 26.16
C LYS A 71 -3.81 -22.10 27.23
N LYS A 72 -3.36 -22.03 28.49
CA LYS A 72 -3.97 -22.79 29.60
C LYS A 72 -5.44 -22.41 29.84
N ALA A 73 -5.79 -21.13 29.70
CA ALA A 73 -7.17 -20.68 29.83
C ALA A 73 -8.08 -21.23 28.72
N LEU A 74 -7.59 -21.23 27.46
CA LEU A 74 -8.29 -21.82 26.32
C LEU A 74 -8.41 -23.34 26.45
N GLU A 75 -7.34 -24.05 26.85
CA GLU A 75 -7.38 -25.49 27.12
C GLU A 75 -8.41 -25.83 28.21
N ALA A 76 -8.49 -25.03 29.27
CA ALA A 76 -9.50 -25.19 30.30
C ALA A 76 -10.93 -24.94 29.79
N ALA A 77 -11.12 -23.93 28.93
CA ALA A 77 -12.41 -23.64 28.30
C ALA A 77 -12.84 -24.77 27.34
N VAL A 78 -11.92 -25.27 26.51
CA VAL A 78 -12.15 -26.43 25.64
C VAL A 78 -12.56 -27.63 26.48
N LYS A 79 -11.81 -27.96 27.54
CA LYS A 79 -12.16 -29.07 28.43
C LYS A 79 -13.53 -28.89 29.10
N ASN A 80 -13.92 -27.67 29.45
CA ASN A 80 -15.25 -27.38 29.97
C ASN A 80 -16.35 -27.63 28.93
N LEU A 81 -16.15 -27.17 27.69
CA LEU A 81 -17.07 -27.39 26.59
C LEU A 81 -17.20 -28.88 26.24
N GLN A 82 -16.08 -29.60 26.18
CA GLN A 82 -16.03 -31.05 26.00
C GLN A 82 -16.86 -31.78 27.07
N ASN A 83 -16.66 -31.43 28.36
CA ASN A 83 -17.47 -31.97 29.45
C ASN A 83 -18.97 -31.65 29.29
N ARG A 84 -19.33 -30.45 28.82
CA ARG A 84 -20.74 -30.08 28.57
C ARG A 84 -21.33 -30.87 27.41
N LEU A 85 -20.58 -31.11 26.33
CA LEU A 85 -21.02 -31.94 25.20
C LEU A 85 -21.26 -33.39 25.67
N LEU A 86 -20.31 -33.95 26.42
CA LEU A 86 -20.41 -35.29 27.00
C LEU A 86 -21.65 -35.42 27.89
N THR A 87 -21.94 -34.41 28.72
CA THR A 87 -23.11 -34.39 29.62
C THR A 87 -24.43 -34.37 28.85
N ASN A 88 -24.45 -33.81 27.63
CA ASN A 88 -25.63 -33.75 26.76
C ASN A 88 -25.70 -34.90 25.74
N HIS A 89 -24.87 -35.95 25.89
CA HIS A 89 -24.77 -37.08 24.96
C HIS A 89 -24.43 -36.68 23.51
N LEU A 90 -23.77 -35.53 23.33
CA LEU A 90 -23.23 -35.13 22.03
C LEU A 90 -21.83 -35.74 21.85
N PRO A 91 -21.43 -36.10 20.62
CA PRO A 91 -20.09 -36.57 20.35
C PRO A 91 -19.06 -35.52 20.79
N ASP A 92 -18.15 -35.92 21.68
CA ASP A 92 -17.03 -35.09 22.15
C ASP A 92 -15.89 -35.02 21.13
N ASP A 93 -15.95 -35.87 20.10
CA ASP A 93 -14.93 -36.00 19.07
C ASP A 93 -15.15 -34.99 17.93
N VAL A 94 -15.00 -33.71 18.27
CA VAL A 94 -14.85 -32.62 17.29
C VAL A 94 -13.35 -32.46 17.02
N SER A 95 -12.73 -33.51 16.49
CA SER A 95 -11.45 -33.38 15.81
C SER A 95 -11.74 -32.81 14.42
N ILE A 96 -11.88 -31.48 14.35
CA ILE A 96 -11.94 -30.77 13.06
C ILE A 96 -10.55 -30.89 12.45
N GLY A 97 -10.33 -31.96 11.67
CA GLY A 97 -9.26 -31.94 10.69
C GLY A 97 -9.50 -30.74 9.77
N GLU A 98 -8.45 -30.03 9.38
CA GLU A 98 -8.48 -28.79 8.58
C GLU A 98 -9.19 -28.93 7.21
N SER A 99 -9.72 -30.11 6.87
CA SER A 99 -10.37 -30.45 5.60
C SER A 99 -11.85 -30.85 5.72
N ASP A 100 -12.41 -31.00 6.92
CA ASP A 100 -13.80 -31.43 7.06
C ASP A 100 -14.74 -30.24 7.27
N VAL A 101 -15.48 -29.90 6.20
CA VAL A 101 -16.56 -28.91 6.23
C VAL A 101 -17.66 -29.44 7.13
N TYR A 102 -17.72 -28.92 8.35
CA TYR A 102 -18.80 -29.19 9.29
C TYR A 102 -20.12 -28.64 8.74
N ILE A 103 -20.92 -29.51 8.13
CA ILE A 103 -22.33 -29.22 7.89
C ILE A 103 -23.03 -29.56 9.21
N ALA A 104 -23.29 -28.53 10.03
CA ALA A 104 -24.13 -28.66 11.21
C ALA A 104 -25.37 -29.46 10.82
N SER A 105 -25.62 -30.59 11.51
CA SER A 105 -26.78 -31.43 11.20
C SER A 105 -28.03 -30.57 11.38
N LEU A 106 -28.57 -30.08 10.27
CA LEU A 106 -29.82 -29.36 10.22
C LEU A 106 -30.87 -30.27 10.86
N CYS A 107 -31.64 -29.73 11.81
CA CYS A 107 -32.67 -30.53 12.47
C CYS A 107 -33.60 -31.14 11.40
N PRO A 108 -34.15 -32.35 11.63
CA PRO A 108 -34.98 -33.05 10.64
C PRO A 108 -36.09 -32.17 10.05
N GLN A 109 -36.65 -31.27 10.88
CA GLN A 109 -37.66 -30.30 10.46
C GLN A 109 -37.15 -29.31 9.41
N THR A 110 -35.92 -28.82 9.53
CA THR A 110 -35.34 -27.91 8.53
C THR A 110 -35.09 -28.63 7.21
N LEU A 111 -34.70 -29.91 7.27
CA LEU A 111 -34.49 -30.72 6.07
C LEU A 111 -35.80 -31.01 5.34
N GLU A 112 -36.88 -31.27 6.09
CA GLU A 112 -38.23 -31.47 5.56
C GLU A 112 -38.83 -30.17 4.98
N ASN A 113 -38.61 -29.03 5.65
CA ASN A 113 -38.98 -27.71 5.13
C ASN A 113 -38.22 -27.37 3.84
N LEU A 114 -36.92 -27.64 3.78
CA LEU A 114 -36.09 -27.46 2.58
C LEU A 114 -36.52 -28.38 1.44
N ALA A 115 -36.90 -29.63 1.73
CA ALA A 115 -37.41 -30.54 0.72
C ALA A 115 -38.75 -30.06 0.15
N SER A 116 -39.66 -29.61 1.02
CA SER A 116 -40.97 -29.06 0.66
C SER A 116 -40.84 -27.81 -0.20
N GLU A 117 -39.95 -26.89 0.19
CA GLU A 117 -39.68 -25.66 -0.53
C GLU A 117 -39.01 -25.92 -1.89
N ASN A 118 -38.11 -26.92 -1.97
CA ASN A 118 -37.55 -27.34 -3.25
C ASN A 118 -38.61 -27.88 -4.22
N VAL A 119 -39.60 -28.63 -3.73
CA VAL A 119 -40.72 -29.09 -4.56
C VAL A 119 -41.58 -27.91 -5.01
N ARG A 120 -41.88 -26.97 -4.11
CA ARG A 120 -42.62 -25.74 -4.44
C ARG A 120 -41.89 -24.91 -5.50
N LEU A 121 -40.59 -24.69 -5.34
CA LEU A 121 -39.75 -23.96 -6.30
C LEU A 121 -39.62 -24.68 -7.63
N LYS A 122 -39.50 -26.02 -7.65
CA LYS A 122 -39.54 -26.80 -8.90
C LYS A 122 -40.86 -26.64 -9.63
N ASN A 123 -41.99 -26.65 -8.91
CA ASN A 123 -43.31 -26.43 -9.51
C ASN A 123 -43.46 -24.98 -10.02
N LEU A 124 -42.96 -23.99 -9.27
CA LEU A 124 -42.95 -22.60 -9.70
C LEU A 124 -42.07 -22.40 -10.94
N LEU A 125 -40.91 -23.05 -10.99
CA LEU A 125 -40.00 -23.03 -12.13
C LEU A 125 -40.66 -23.69 -13.34
N HIS A 126 -41.36 -24.81 -13.17
CA HIS A 126 -42.08 -25.49 -14.25
C HIS A 126 -43.24 -24.64 -14.79
N ASN A 127 -43.97 -23.95 -13.92
CA ASN A 127 -45.06 -23.05 -14.30
C ASN A 127 -44.55 -21.73 -14.92
N CYS A 128 -43.37 -21.23 -14.50
CA CYS A 128 -42.71 -20.09 -15.15
C CYS A 128 -42.04 -20.49 -16.48
N ALA A 129 -41.61 -21.74 -16.63
CA ALA A 129 -40.97 -22.24 -17.86
C ALA A 129 -41.95 -22.41 -19.03
N THR A 130 -43.26 -22.33 -18.79
CA THR A 130 -44.31 -22.48 -19.83
C THR A 130 -44.84 -21.16 -20.38
N THR A 131 -44.22 -20.01 -20.07
CA THR A 131 -44.75 -18.71 -20.51
C THR A 131 -43.66 -17.87 -21.18
N GLU A 132 -43.83 -17.63 -22.48
CA GLU A 132 -43.37 -16.50 -23.33
C GLU A 132 -41.89 -16.04 -23.24
N LYS A 133 -41.33 -15.86 -22.04
CA LYS A 133 -39.92 -15.54 -21.78
C LYS A 133 -38.95 -16.65 -22.19
N VAL A 134 -39.33 -17.92 -22.07
CA VAL A 134 -38.46 -19.02 -22.53
C VAL A 134 -38.37 -19.03 -24.06
N GLU A 135 -39.48 -18.78 -24.75
CA GLU A 135 -39.49 -18.62 -26.20
C GLU A 135 -38.73 -17.35 -26.63
N GLU A 136 -38.85 -16.25 -25.88
CA GLU A 136 -38.08 -15.02 -26.13
C GLU A 136 -36.58 -15.23 -25.91
N LEU A 137 -36.19 -15.97 -24.86
CA LEU A 137 -34.79 -16.32 -24.61
C LEU A 137 -34.25 -17.25 -25.70
N ASN A 138 -35.03 -18.22 -26.17
CA ASN A 138 -34.64 -19.08 -27.28
C ASN A 138 -34.46 -18.26 -28.57
N ARG A 139 -35.35 -17.30 -28.88
CA ARG A 139 -35.16 -16.38 -30.02
C ARG A 139 -33.91 -15.51 -29.86
N LYS A 140 -33.61 -15.05 -28.65
CA LYS A 140 -32.37 -14.29 -28.37
C LYS A 140 -31.15 -15.18 -28.52
N GLN A 141 -31.22 -16.45 -28.13
CA GLN A 141 -30.16 -17.43 -28.31
C GLN A 141 -29.91 -17.70 -29.80
N ASP A 142 -30.96 -17.92 -30.58
CA ASP A 142 -30.85 -18.11 -32.05
C ASP A 142 -30.23 -16.87 -32.73
N ASN A 143 -30.59 -15.66 -32.28
CA ASN A 143 -29.97 -14.42 -32.75
C ASN A 143 -28.49 -14.32 -32.37
N ILE A 144 -28.11 -14.73 -31.16
CA ILE A 144 -26.71 -14.77 -30.71
C ILE A 144 -25.92 -15.76 -31.56
N ASP A 145 -26.47 -16.94 -31.84
CA ASP A 145 -25.81 -17.96 -32.65
C ASP A 145 -25.61 -17.49 -34.09
N THR A 146 -26.62 -16.82 -34.67
CA THR A 146 -26.50 -16.19 -36.00
C THR A 146 -25.42 -15.09 -36.02
N LEU A 147 -25.35 -14.26 -34.99
CA LEU A 147 -24.31 -13.23 -34.87
C LEU A 147 -22.92 -13.85 -34.71
N ASN A 148 -22.79 -14.93 -33.95
CA ASN A 148 -21.53 -15.65 -33.77
C ASN A 148 -21.05 -16.27 -35.10
N ASP A 149 -21.95 -16.83 -35.90
CA ASP A 149 -21.61 -17.36 -37.23
C ASP A 149 -21.15 -16.24 -38.18
N ASN A 150 -21.79 -15.07 -38.15
CA ASN A 150 -21.33 -13.89 -38.90
C ASN A 150 -19.94 -13.42 -38.44
N ILE A 151 -19.67 -13.42 -37.13
CA ILE A 151 -18.35 -13.08 -36.59
C ILE A 151 -17.30 -14.08 -37.07
N ARG A 152 -17.60 -15.39 -37.07
CA ARG A 152 -16.68 -16.42 -37.61
C ARG A 152 -16.40 -16.19 -39.10
N GLU A 153 -17.42 -15.90 -39.89
CA GLU A 153 -17.26 -15.63 -41.32
C GLU A 153 -16.40 -14.38 -41.58
N LEU A 154 -16.66 -13.29 -40.84
CA LEU A 154 -15.85 -12.06 -40.93
C LEU A 154 -14.41 -12.28 -40.46
N THR A 155 -14.20 -13.11 -39.44
CA THR A 155 -12.86 -13.46 -38.95
C THR A 155 -12.08 -14.22 -40.01
N LEU A 156 -12.70 -15.21 -40.68
CA LEU A 156 -12.10 -15.94 -41.80
C LEU A 156 -11.77 -15.02 -42.98
N LYS A 157 -12.67 -14.09 -43.33
CA LYS A 157 -12.40 -13.09 -44.38
C LYS A 157 -11.24 -12.17 -44.01
N ASN A 158 -11.16 -11.72 -42.76
CA ASN A 158 -10.05 -10.90 -42.29
C ASN A 158 -8.72 -11.66 -42.33
N GLU A 159 -8.69 -12.91 -41.89
CA GLU A 159 -7.50 -13.75 -41.97
C GLU A 159 -7.07 -13.98 -43.44
N GLN A 160 -8.03 -14.16 -44.35
CA GLN A 160 -7.74 -14.26 -45.78
C GLN A 160 -7.15 -12.97 -46.34
N LEU A 161 -7.72 -11.81 -46.00
CA LEU A 161 -7.20 -10.51 -46.41
C LEU A 161 -5.81 -10.23 -45.83
N GLU A 162 -5.56 -10.59 -44.56
CA GLU A 162 -4.23 -10.49 -43.94
C GLU A 162 -3.21 -11.40 -44.64
N ASN A 163 -3.60 -12.61 -44.99
CA ASN A 163 -2.75 -13.52 -45.75
C ASN A 163 -2.46 -12.99 -47.15
N ASP A 164 -3.43 -12.38 -47.81
CA ASP A 164 -3.22 -11.74 -49.11
C ASP A 164 -2.32 -10.50 -48.98
N LEU A 165 -2.50 -9.67 -47.95
CA LEU A 165 -1.57 -8.57 -47.63
C LEU A 165 -0.16 -9.07 -47.37
N LYS A 166 0.01 -10.16 -46.62
CA LYS A 166 1.32 -10.80 -46.43
C LYS A 166 1.90 -11.31 -47.75
N LYS A 167 1.10 -11.89 -48.64
CA LYS A 167 1.55 -12.30 -49.99
C LYS A 167 2.04 -11.08 -50.79
N TYR A 168 1.29 -9.97 -50.79
CA TYR A 168 1.72 -8.74 -51.46
C TYR A 168 3.00 -8.15 -50.87
N GLN A 169 3.12 -8.09 -49.54
CA GLN A 169 4.35 -7.64 -48.87
C GLN A 169 5.53 -8.58 -49.13
N ASN A 170 5.29 -9.89 -49.24
CA ASN A 170 6.33 -10.85 -49.57
C ASN A 170 6.74 -10.75 -51.04
N LEU A 171 5.81 -10.46 -51.96
CA LEU A 171 6.11 -10.14 -53.37
C LEU A 171 6.95 -8.85 -53.49
N GLU A 172 6.68 -7.86 -52.65
CA GLU A 172 7.44 -6.61 -52.55
C GLU A 172 8.86 -6.85 -51.99
N LYS A 173 9.00 -7.74 -50.98
CA LYS A 173 10.29 -8.12 -50.39
C LYS A 173 11.09 -9.12 -51.23
N SER A 174 10.45 -9.94 -52.06
CA SER A 174 11.12 -10.92 -52.92
C SER A 174 11.67 -10.34 -54.23
N GLY A 175 11.67 -9.01 -54.40
CA GLY A 175 12.45 -8.35 -55.44
C GLY A 175 12.06 -8.72 -56.87
N SER A 176 10.76 -8.85 -57.15
CA SER A 176 10.25 -9.02 -58.51
C SER A 176 9.20 -7.96 -58.83
N CYS A 177 9.63 -6.70 -58.75
CA CYS A 177 8.96 -5.59 -59.42
C CYS A 177 9.78 -5.21 -60.67
N ASN A 178 9.80 -6.11 -61.67
CA ASN A 178 10.33 -5.84 -63.01
C ASN A 178 9.31 -5.04 -63.86
N THR A 179 8.75 -3.95 -63.34
CA THR A 179 7.89 -3.05 -64.14
C THR A 179 8.24 -1.56 -64.01
N MET A 180 9.39 -1.23 -63.39
CA MET A 180 10.02 0.09 -63.45
C MET A 180 11.41 0.05 -64.12
N ASP A 181 11.77 -1.05 -64.80
CA ASP A 181 13.01 -1.21 -65.58
C ASP A 181 12.74 -1.18 -67.11
N SER A 182 11.89 -0.27 -67.55
CA SER A 182 11.73 0.02 -68.99
C SER A 182 11.91 1.50 -69.29
N ILE A 183 12.84 2.15 -68.58
CA ILE A 183 13.61 3.23 -69.19
C ILE A 183 14.75 2.53 -69.96
N PRO A 184 14.84 2.66 -71.29
CA PRO A 184 15.81 1.92 -72.07
C PRO A 184 17.23 2.33 -71.64
N ASN A 185 18.06 1.34 -71.33
CA ASN A 185 19.46 1.50 -70.94
C ASN A 185 20.30 2.33 -71.95
N GLU A 186 19.83 2.51 -73.19
CA GLU A 186 20.45 3.43 -74.15
C GLU A 186 20.49 4.88 -73.66
N GLU A 187 19.44 5.38 -73.00
CA GLU A 187 19.44 6.78 -72.50
C GLU A 187 20.43 6.96 -71.33
N VAL A 188 20.61 5.92 -70.51
CA VAL A 188 21.57 5.94 -69.41
C VAL A 188 23.01 5.87 -69.92
N ASP A 189 23.27 5.04 -70.94
CA ASP A 189 24.58 4.95 -71.59
C ASP A 189 24.91 6.21 -72.40
N ASP A 190 23.92 6.83 -73.05
CA ASP A 190 24.09 8.12 -73.75
C ASP A 190 24.39 9.25 -72.76
N ILE A 191 23.72 9.29 -71.61
CA ILE A 191 24.00 10.25 -70.55
C ILE A 191 25.39 10.01 -69.95
N GLN A 192 25.79 8.76 -69.71
CA GLN A 192 27.14 8.44 -69.24
C GLN A 192 28.21 8.82 -70.27
N THR A 193 27.94 8.64 -71.57
CA THR A 193 28.88 8.99 -72.64
C THR A 193 29.00 10.51 -72.80
N ALA A 194 27.89 11.24 -72.70
CA ALA A 194 27.88 12.71 -72.68
C ALA A 194 28.64 13.28 -71.48
N LEU A 195 28.50 12.68 -70.29
CA LEU A 195 29.26 13.05 -69.09
C LEU A 195 30.76 12.81 -69.26
N ARG A 196 31.17 11.69 -69.88
CA ARG A 196 32.60 11.43 -70.17
C ARG A 196 33.16 12.45 -71.17
N GLN A 197 32.41 12.83 -72.20
CA GLN A 197 32.83 13.87 -73.14
C GLN A 197 32.99 15.23 -72.47
N LEU A 198 32.08 15.61 -71.56
CA LEU A 198 32.16 16.88 -70.84
C LEU A 198 33.39 16.94 -69.93
N VAL A 199 33.70 15.84 -69.22
CA VAL A 199 34.91 15.75 -68.37
C VAL A 199 36.18 15.91 -69.20
N ASN A 200 36.25 15.30 -70.38
CA ASN A 200 37.40 15.43 -71.28
C ASN A 200 37.56 16.87 -71.82
N GLN A 201 36.44 17.55 -72.13
CA GLN A 201 36.48 18.96 -72.53
C GLN A 201 36.99 19.87 -71.41
N CYS A 202 36.60 19.62 -70.16
CA CYS A 202 37.12 20.36 -69.01
C CYS A 202 38.64 20.16 -68.83
N GLN A 203 39.16 18.95 -69.03
CA GLN A 203 40.60 18.68 -68.96
C GLN A 203 41.40 19.38 -70.07
N ASP A 204 40.84 19.44 -71.29
CA ASP A 204 41.46 20.15 -72.42
C ASP A 204 41.55 21.67 -72.19
N PHE A 205 40.55 22.27 -71.53
CA PHE A 205 40.60 23.68 -71.17
C PHE A 205 41.66 23.97 -70.10
N ASP A 206 41.84 23.09 -69.13
CA ASP A 206 42.90 23.20 -68.12
C ASP A 206 44.30 23.13 -68.74
N MET A 207 44.52 22.23 -69.71
CA MET A 207 45.79 22.14 -70.43
C MET A 207 46.09 23.42 -71.22
N LYS A 208 45.09 24.04 -71.85
CA LYS A 208 45.24 25.31 -72.59
C LYS A 208 45.54 26.48 -71.66
N LEU A 209 44.92 26.53 -70.48
CA LEU A 209 45.20 27.54 -69.45
C LEU A 209 46.64 27.48 -68.93
N ASN A 210 47.16 26.27 -68.71
CA ASN A 210 48.55 26.10 -68.27
C ASN A 210 49.56 26.52 -69.34
N LYS A 211 49.28 26.24 -70.63
CA LYS A 211 50.17 26.63 -71.73
C LYS A 211 50.31 28.15 -71.91
N VAL A 212 49.23 28.91 -71.67
CA VAL A 212 49.25 30.39 -71.71
C VAL A 212 50.05 30.99 -70.54
N LYS A 213 50.16 30.26 -69.42
CA LYS A 213 50.88 30.71 -68.23
C LYS A 213 52.41 30.61 -68.39
N ASP A 214 52.89 29.61 -69.11
CA ASP A 214 54.32 29.38 -69.33
C ASP A 214 54.95 30.33 -70.38
N GLU A 215 54.15 30.83 -71.33
CA GLU A 215 54.64 31.75 -72.37
C GLU A 215 54.91 33.18 -71.85
N ASN A 216 54.48 33.53 -70.63
CA ASN A 216 54.54 34.89 -70.09
C ASN A 216 55.74 35.20 -69.17
N SER A 217 56.66 34.24 -68.92
CA SER A 217 57.70 34.34 -67.86
C SER A 217 59.15 34.59 -68.31
N ASN A 218 59.45 34.85 -69.59
CA ASN A 218 60.84 34.95 -70.07
C ASN A 218 61.27 36.35 -70.57
N ARG A 219 61.79 37.21 -69.67
CA ARG A 219 62.71 38.34 -69.99
C ARG A 219 63.61 38.70 -68.79
N LYS A 220 64.93 38.43 -68.84
CA LYS A 220 65.98 39.10 -68.02
C LYS A 220 67.41 38.96 -68.59
N VAL A 221 68.29 39.92 -68.23
CA VAL A 221 69.59 40.35 -68.81
C VAL A 221 70.78 40.03 -67.87
N GLU A 222 72.03 39.81 -68.39
CA GLU A 222 73.28 39.63 -67.61
C GLU A 222 74.59 40.18 -68.28
N THR A 223 75.63 40.49 -67.47
CA THR A 223 77.01 40.93 -67.85
C THR A 223 78.13 40.45 -66.85
N LYS A 224 79.38 40.28 -67.35
CA LYS A 224 80.65 39.65 -66.80
C LYS A 224 81.62 40.57 -65.98
N PRO A 225 82.74 40.03 -65.40
CA PRO A 225 84.13 40.59 -65.60
C PRO A 225 85.37 39.62 -65.48
N GLN A 226 86.62 40.17 -65.58
CA GLN A 226 87.98 39.54 -65.73
C GLN A 226 89.12 40.28 -64.91
N THR A 227 90.42 39.86 -65.03
CA THR A 227 91.58 39.82 -64.05
C THR A 227 92.85 40.71 -64.37
N ILE A 228 93.87 40.86 -63.44
CA ILE A 228 95.41 40.91 -63.59
C ILE A 228 96.27 42.03 -62.84
N GLU A 229 97.57 41.72 -62.60
CA GLU A 229 98.78 42.10 -61.76
C GLU A 229 99.55 43.48 -61.80
N SER A 230 100.45 43.72 -60.79
CA SER A 230 101.95 43.97 -60.87
C SER A 230 102.63 45.23 -60.22
N LEU A 231 103.60 44.96 -59.31
CA LEU A 231 104.88 45.61 -58.89
C LEU A 231 105.12 47.14 -58.87
N GLN A 232 104.95 47.75 -57.66
CA GLN A 232 105.41 49.09 -57.23
C GLN A 232 106.15 48.99 -55.86
N SER A 233 107.09 48.05 -55.73
CA SER A 233 107.17 47.14 -54.57
C SER A 233 108.24 47.38 -53.46
N HIS A 234 108.53 48.60 -53.00
CA HIS A 234 109.38 48.73 -51.79
C HIS A 234 108.88 49.74 -50.76
N LEU A 235 108.33 50.88 -51.18
CA LEU A 235 107.57 51.78 -50.29
C LEU A 235 106.11 51.32 -50.14
N SER A 236 105.52 50.82 -51.23
CA SER A 236 104.23 50.12 -51.20
C SER A 236 104.31 48.86 -50.33
N ASN A 237 105.41 48.11 -50.42
CA ASN A 237 105.61 46.91 -49.61
C ASN A 237 105.67 47.20 -48.11
N ASN A 238 106.13 48.37 -47.64
CA ASN A 238 106.20 48.63 -46.20
C ASN A 238 104.83 49.03 -45.62
N ILE A 239 104.03 49.77 -46.39
CA ILE A 239 102.62 50.04 -46.08
C ILE A 239 101.83 48.72 -46.14
N GLU A 240 102.07 47.90 -47.15
CA GLU A 240 101.48 46.58 -47.31
C GLU A 240 101.89 45.63 -46.18
N LEU A 241 103.14 45.66 -45.71
CA LEU A 241 103.60 44.84 -44.58
C LEU A 241 102.96 45.30 -43.26
N SER A 242 102.73 46.61 -43.10
CA SER A 242 101.98 47.15 -41.96
C SER A 242 100.51 46.74 -42.01
N MET A 243 99.87 46.85 -43.18
CA MET A 243 98.49 46.41 -43.40
C MET A 243 98.35 44.90 -43.19
N LEU A 244 99.31 44.10 -43.69
CA LEU A 244 99.34 42.65 -43.50
C LEU A 244 99.55 42.27 -42.04
N LYS A 245 100.36 43.02 -41.27
CA LYS A 245 100.52 42.81 -39.82
C LYS A 245 99.23 43.12 -39.07
N GLU A 246 98.58 44.23 -39.40
CA GLU A 246 97.29 44.59 -38.81
C GLU A 246 96.21 43.55 -39.17
N GLN A 247 96.16 43.11 -40.42
CA GLN A 247 95.26 42.05 -40.88
C GLN A 247 95.55 40.72 -40.19
N ASN A 248 96.82 40.35 -39.99
CA ASN A 248 97.20 39.16 -39.23
C ASN A 248 96.77 39.28 -37.76
N GLN A 249 96.91 40.47 -37.17
CA GLN A 249 96.46 40.73 -35.81
C GLN A 249 94.93 40.65 -35.69
N GLN A 250 94.20 41.19 -36.66
CA GLN A 250 92.74 41.06 -36.75
C GLN A 250 92.31 39.60 -36.94
N GLN A 251 93.01 38.83 -37.78
CA GLN A 251 92.74 37.41 -37.97
C GLN A 251 93.00 36.60 -36.70
N ARG A 252 94.07 36.93 -35.94
CA ARG A 252 94.33 36.32 -34.63
C ARG A 252 93.23 36.62 -33.62
N LYS A 253 92.77 37.88 -33.54
CA LYS A 253 91.63 38.25 -32.69
C LYS A 253 90.36 37.48 -33.07
N LYS A 254 90.05 37.38 -34.36
CA LYS A 254 88.92 36.58 -34.85
C LYS A 254 89.08 35.10 -34.52
N LEU A 255 90.29 34.55 -34.63
CA LEU A 255 90.58 33.17 -34.26
C LEU A 255 90.37 32.94 -32.76
N ASP A 256 90.84 33.86 -31.91
CA ASP A 256 90.65 33.79 -30.45
C ASP A 256 89.17 33.90 -30.08
N GLU A 257 88.41 34.78 -30.74
CA GLU A 257 86.95 34.91 -30.56
C GLU A 257 86.20 33.63 -30.97
N VAL A 258 86.54 33.05 -32.12
CA VAL A 258 85.94 31.78 -32.58
C VAL A 258 86.32 30.63 -31.66
N SER A 259 87.57 30.59 -31.18
CA SER A 259 88.03 29.61 -30.20
C SER A 259 87.25 29.72 -28.89
N ALA A 260 87.08 30.94 -28.36
CA ALA A 260 86.28 31.20 -27.17
C ALA A 260 84.79 30.90 -27.37
N MET A 261 84.24 31.15 -28.56
CA MET A 261 82.86 30.78 -28.89
C MET A 261 82.69 29.26 -28.99
N ASN A 262 83.64 28.56 -29.59
CA ASN A 262 83.65 27.11 -29.67
C ASN A 262 83.75 26.47 -28.28
N MET A 263 84.60 27.00 -27.40
CA MET A 263 84.68 26.54 -26.00
C MET A 263 83.34 26.70 -25.26
N ARG A 264 82.67 27.84 -25.42
CA ARG A 264 81.32 28.06 -24.82
C ARG A 264 80.27 27.12 -25.39
N TRP A 265 80.33 26.83 -26.69
CA TRP A 265 79.42 25.88 -27.34
C TRP A 265 79.64 24.45 -26.85
N GLN A 266 80.90 24.02 -26.70
CA GLN A 266 81.24 22.71 -26.15
C GLN A 266 80.75 22.54 -24.72
N GLU A 267 80.93 23.56 -23.87
CA GLU A 267 80.43 23.57 -22.49
C GLU A 267 78.89 23.45 -22.46
N TYR A 268 78.20 24.28 -23.25
CA TYR A 268 76.74 24.20 -23.37
C TYR A 268 76.27 22.81 -23.85
N ASN A 269 76.96 22.22 -24.84
CA ASN A 269 76.60 20.90 -25.33
C ASN A 269 76.81 19.82 -24.26
N SER A 270 77.90 19.90 -23.50
CA SER A 270 78.18 18.99 -22.37
C SER A 270 77.05 19.04 -21.33
N GLN A 271 76.65 20.25 -20.91
CA GLN A 271 75.56 20.45 -19.94
C GLN A 271 74.21 19.93 -20.48
N ARG A 272 73.93 20.16 -21.76
CA ARG A 272 72.71 19.64 -22.42
C ARG A 272 72.69 18.11 -22.43
N GLU A 273 73.81 17.46 -22.74
CA GLU A 273 73.90 15.99 -22.73
C GLU A 273 73.78 15.39 -21.32
N GLU A 274 74.33 16.07 -20.31
CA GLU A 274 74.13 15.66 -18.91
C GLU A 274 72.65 15.75 -18.50
N HIS A 275 71.96 16.82 -18.88
CA HIS A 275 70.51 16.96 -18.62
C HIS A 275 69.69 15.88 -19.32
N VAL A 276 69.99 15.57 -20.60
CA VAL A 276 69.32 14.49 -21.34
C VAL A 276 69.59 13.13 -20.67
N ARG A 277 70.82 12.86 -20.24
CA ARG A 277 71.15 11.64 -19.47
C ARG A 277 70.36 11.54 -18.17
N SER A 278 70.24 12.66 -17.43
CA SER A 278 69.44 12.72 -16.20
C SER A 278 67.95 12.42 -16.45
N LEU A 279 67.35 13.02 -17.49
CA LEU A 279 65.96 12.76 -17.86
C LEU A 279 65.73 11.30 -18.26
N ASN A 280 66.62 10.73 -19.07
CA ASN A 280 66.52 9.32 -19.48
C ASN A 280 66.62 8.38 -18.28
N SER A 281 67.50 8.67 -17.32
CA SER A 281 67.60 7.90 -16.06
C SER A 281 66.29 7.95 -15.27
N LYS A 282 65.64 9.12 -15.22
CA LYS A 282 64.37 9.30 -14.50
C LYS A 282 63.19 8.62 -15.18
N VAL A 283 63.16 8.62 -16.51
CA VAL A 283 62.17 7.85 -17.29
C VAL A 283 62.34 6.36 -17.01
N LEU A 284 63.57 5.85 -17.05
CA LEU A 284 63.85 4.45 -16.76
C LEU A 284 63.43 4.06 -15.33
N GLU A 285 63.75 4.90 -14.34
CA GLU A 285 63.35 4.69 -12.95
C GLU A 285 61.82 4.61 -12.80
N LEU A 286 61.07 5.54 -13.41
CA LEU A 286 59.60 5.52 -13.38
C LEU A 286 59.02 4.29 -14.10
N GLN A 287 59.65 3.86 -15.20
CA GLN A 287 59.22 2.70 -15.95
C GLN A 287 59.46 1.40 -15.16
N THR A 288 60.58 1.31 -14.43
CA THR A 288 60.86 0.21 -13.50
C THR A 288 59.87 0.22 -12.33
N GLN A 289 59.57 1.38 -11.73
CA GLN A 289 58.55 1.49 -10.66
C GLN A 289 57.14 1.09 -11.13
N LEU A 290 56.81 1.34 -12.41
CA LEU A 290 55.57 0.88 -13.02
C LEU A 290 55.58 -0.63 -13.29
N SER A 291 56.72 -1.21 -13.63
CA SER A 291 56.89 -2.65 -13.90
C SER A 291 56.99 -3.50 -12.63
N GLU A 292 57.45 -2.93 -11.51
CA GLU A 292 57.57 -3.60 -10.20
C GLU A 292 56.28 -3.54 -9.36
N ARG A 293 55.23 -2.87 -9.86
CA ARG A 293 53.92 -2.88 -9.22
C ARG A 293 53.27 -4.25 -9.46
N PRO A 294 52.92 -5.02 -8.41
CA PRO A 294 52.26 -6.32 -8.59
C PRO A 294 50.94 -6.16 -9.34
N ALA A 295 50.56 -7.18 -10.10
CA ALA A 295 49.48 -7.17 -11.08
C ALA A 295 48.09 -6.84 -10.47
N ILE A 296 47.80 -5.56 -10.31
CA ILE A 296 46.47 -5.03 -9.90
C ILE A 296 45.34 -5.50 -10.84
N GLY A 297 45.67 -5.93 -12.07
CA GLY A 297 44.69 -6.41 -13.05
C GLY A 297 44.04 -7.77 -12.71
N GLU A 298 44.73 -8.68 -12.02
CA GLU A 298 44.17 -10.00 -11.67
C GLU A 298 43.19 -9.90 -10.50
N ASP A 299 43.49 -9.07 -9.51
CA ASP A 299 42.59 -8.81 -8.38
C ASP A 299 41.31 -8.09 -8.82
N ILE A 300 41.41 -7.14 -9.75
CA ILE A 300 40.24 -6.45 -10.33
C ILE A 300 39.38 -7.42 -11.12
N ASN A 301 39.97 -8.28 -11.95
CA ASN A 301 39.21 -9.27 -12.74
C ASN A 301 38.55 -10.32 -11.83
N THR A 302 39.20 -10.70 -10.73
CA THR A 302 38.64 -11.62 -9.74
C THR A 302 37.46 -10.97 -9.01
N ALA A 303 37.63 -9.74 -8.52
CA ALA A 303 36.55 -8.98 -7.89
C ALA A 303 35.37 -8.71 -8.84
N LEU A 304 35.63 -8.48 -10.14
CA LEU A 304 34.60 -8.28 -11.15
C LEU A 304 33.80 -9.56 -11.42
N ARG A 305 34.46 -10.73 -11.43
CA ARG A 305 33.81 -12.03 -11.55
C ARG A 305 32.94 -12.33 -10.33
N GLU A 306 33.48 -12.11 -9.13
CA GLU A 306 32.73 -12.28 -7.87
C GLU A 306 31.51 -11.36 -7.82
N ALA A 307 31.66 -10.08 -8.18
CA ALA A 307 30.55 -9.15 -8.26
C ALA A 307 29.49 -9.58 -9.30
N SER A 308 29.92 -10.13 -10.44
CA SER A 308 29.01 -10.63 -11.47
C SER A 308 28.24 -11.87 -11.02
N GLU A 309 28.90 -12.79 -10.30
CA GLU A 309 28.25 -13.95 -9.69
C GLU A 309 27.28 -13.53 -8.58
N GLN A 310 27.66 -12.55 -7.76
CA GLN A 310 26.79 -11.96 -6.73
C GLN A 310 25.52 -11.35 -7.36
N ILE A 311 25.66 -10.58 -8.44
CA ILE A 311 24.54 -10.00 -9.17
C ILE A 311 23.62 -11.09 -9.72
N LYS A 312 24.18 -12.19 -10.25
CA LYS A 312 23.40 -13.32 -10.74
C LYS A 312 22.61 -13.99 -9.62
N PHE A 313 23.24 -14.20 -8.46
CA PHE A 313 22.58 -14.77 -7.28
C PHE A 313 21.47 -13.85 -6.76
N THR A 314 21.74 -12.56 -6.63
CA THR A 314 20.75 -11.56 -6.21
C THR A 314 19.58 -11.49 -7.19
N LYS A 315 19.83 -11.59 -8.51
CA LYS A 315 18.78 -11.60 -9.51
C LYS A 315 17.90 -12.85 -9.39
N GLN A 316 18.49 -14.02 -9.18
CA GLN A 316 17.74 -15.27 -8.99
C GLN A 316 16.92 -15.24 -7.69
N ALA A 317 17.48 -14.72 -6.59
CA ALA A 317 16.75 -14.53 -5.34
C ALA A 317 15.60 -13.54 -5.48
N LYS A 318 15.78 -12.47 -6.27
CA LYS A 318 14.73 -11.52 -6.60
C LYS A 318 13.59 -12.18 -7.39
N GLU A 319 13.89 -12.94 -8.43
CA GLU A 319 12.88 -13.67 -9.22
C GLU A 319 12.10 -14.68 -8.35
N GLN A 320 12.76 -15.37 -7.42
CA GLN A 320 12.09 -16.25 -6.46
C GLN A 320 11.18 -15.49 -5.50
N ALA A 321 11.65 -14.36 -4.96
CA ALA A 321 10.84 -13.52 -4.07
C ALA A 321 9.62 -12.92 -4.79
N GLU A 322 9.78 -12.49 -6.06
CA GLU A 322 8.68 -12.02 -6.90
C GLU A 322 7.66 -13.14 -7.19
N GLY A 323 8.12 -14.37 -7.40
CA GLY A 323 7.23 -15.54 -7.52
C GLY A 323 6.40 -15.79 -6.27
N ILE A 324 7.02 -15.79 -5.09
CA ILE A 324 6.33 -15.97 -3.81
C ILE A 324 5.36 -14.81 -3.54
N ALA A 325 5.74 -13.58 -3.87
CA ALA A 325 4.87 -12.41 -3.71
C ALA A 325 3.61 -12.51 -4.59
N HIS A 326 3.75 -12.99 -5.82
CA HIS A 326 2.62 -13.23 -6.72
C HIS A 326 1.69 -14.34 -6.20
N GLU A 327 2.25 -15.43 -5.67
CA GLU A 327 1.47 -16.52 -5.07
C GLU A 327 0.68 -16.06 -3.84
N LEU A 328 1.33 -15.31 -2.94
CA LEU A 328 0.67 -14.72 -1.78
C LEU A 328 -0.43 -13.72 -2.18
N GLN A 329 -0.22 -12.93 -3.23
CA GLN A 329 -1.25 -12.02 -3.73
C GLN A 329 -2.48 -12.79 -4.24
N LEU A 330 -2.28 -13.89 -4.97
CA LEU A 330 -3.37 -14.74 -5.41
C LEU A 330 -4.13 -15.34 -4.23
N GLU A 331 -3.42 -15.77 -3.18
CA GLU A 331 -4.04 -16.29 -1.96
C GLU A 331 -4.88 -15.21 -1.24
N ILE A 332 -4.37 -13.98 -1.15
CA ILE A 332 -5.13 -12.83 -0.60
C ILE A 332 -6.41 -12.61 -1.41
N ASP A 333 -6.32 -12.56 -2.73
CA ASP A 333 -7.49 -12.34 -3.60
C ASP A 333 -8.55 -13.44 -3.43
N THR A 334 -8.13 -14.70 -3.26
CA THR A 334 -9.06 -15.81 -2.99
C THR A 334 -9.74 -15.71 -1.63
N LYS A 335 -8.99 -15.30 -0.59
CA LYS A 335 -9.52 -15.08 0.76
C LYS A 335 -10.47 -13.90 0.81
N ASP A 336 -10.18 -12.81 0.11
CA ASP A 336 -11.06 -11.65 -0.01
C ASP A 336 -12.36 -12.00 -0.74
N ALA A 337 -12.29 -12.82 -1.80
CA ALA A 337 -13.48 -13.33 -2.47
C ALA A 337 -14.33 -14.20 -1.53
N LEU A 338 -13.70 -15.02 -0.69
CA LEU A 338 -14.39 -15.83 0.31
C LEU A 338 -15.03 -14.96 1.40
N ILE A 339 -14.32 -13.96 1.92
CA ILE A 339 -14.85 -13.01 2.90
C ILE A 339 -16.08 -12.31 2.32
N LYS A 340 -16.00 -11.76 1.10
CA LYS A 340 -17.15 -11.12 0.43
C LYS A 340 -18.34 -12.07 0.29
N ARG A 341 -18.09 -13.34 -0.03
CA ARG A 341 -19.14 -14.37 -0.12
C ARG A 341 -19.77 -14.66 1.23
N LEU A 342 -18.95 -14.83 2.27
CA LEU A 342 -19.42 -15.06 3.65
C LEU A 342 -20.20 -13.86 4.19
N GLU A 343 -19.73 -12.64 3.94
CA GLU A 343 -20.47 -11.43 4.29
C GLU A 343 -21.81 -11.34 3.56
N ALA A 344 -21.86 -11.70 2.26
CA ALA A 344 -23.12 -11.75 1.53
C ALA A 344 -24.07 -12.82 2.09
N GLN A 345 -23.54 -13.99 2.48
CA GLN A 345 -24.31 -15.02 3.18
C GLN A 345 -24.80 -14.53 4.55
N MET A 346 -23.96 -13.85 5.33
CA MET A 346 -24.35 -13.27 6.62
C MET A 346 -25.38 -12.15 6.46
N ARG A 347 -25.31 -11.33 5.41
CA ARG A 347 -26.37 -10.35 5.10
C ARG A 347 -27.69 -11.03 4.73
N ASN A 348 -27.63 -12.13 3.98
CA ASN A 348 -28.82 -12.90 3.60
C ASN A 348 -29.41 -13.71 4.77
N VAL A 349 -28.56 -14.22 5.68
CA VAL A 349 -28.96 -14.97 6.89
C VAL A 349 -29.26 -14.03 8.06
N GLY A 350 -28.79 -12.78 8.03
CA GLY A 350 -29.05 -11.74 9.02
C GLY A 350 -30.35 -10.96 8.77
N ASN A 351 -31.04 -11.20 7.66
CA ASN A 351 -32.34 -10.60 7.36
C ASN A 351 -33.62 -11.33 7.83
N PRO A 352 -33.60 -12.40 8.68
CA PRO A 352 -34.78 -12.85 9.42
C PRO A 352 -34.94 -12.14 10.77
N MET A 353 -33.94 -11.39 11.26
CA MET A 353 -33.97 -10.72 12.58
C MET A 353 -34.89 -9.49 12.66
N ASN A 354 -35.31 -8.92 11.52
CA ASN A 354 -36.40 -7.93 11.55
C ASN A 354 -37.74 -8.60 11.89
N ASN A 355 -37.99 -9.82 11.41
CA ASN A 355 -39.23 -10.53 11.74
C ASN A 355 -39.24 -11.05 13.18
N ASP A 356 -38.09 -11.46 13.73
CA ASP A 356 -38.01 -11.93 15.12
C ASP A 356 -38.19 -10.77 16.11
N ASN A 357 -37.64 -9.58 15.82
CA ASN A 357 -37.90 -8.40 16.65
C ASN A 357 -39.37 -7.94 16.55
N ASP A 358 -39.94 -7.91 15.34
CA ASP A 358 -41.36 -7.59 15.17
C ASP A 358 -42.26 -8.63 15.85
N GLN A 359 -41.88 -9.92 15.82
CA GLN A 359 -42.58 -10.99 16.53
C GLN A 359 -42.46 -10.84 18.05
N VAL A 360 -41.29 -10.48 18.56
CA VAL A 360 -41.08 -10.18 19.99
C VAL A 360 -41.93 -8.98 20.41
N ASP A 361 -41.99 -7.92 19.61
CA ASP A 361 -42.80 -6.73 19.88
C ASP A 361 -44.30 -7.04 19.89
N VAL A 362 -44.77 -7.86 18.93
CA VAL A 362 -46.16 -8.35 18.89
C VAL A 362 -46.48 -9.22 20.10
N LEU A 363 -45.58 -10.12 20.49
CA LEU A 363 -45.75 -10.97 21.67
C LEU A 363 -45.76 -10.14 22.97
N MET A 364 -44.92 -9.11 23.07
CA MET A 364 -44.93 -8.17 24.19
C MET A 364 -46.25 -7.42 24.28
N ALA A 365 -46.77 -6.91 23.15
CA ALA A 365 -48.07 -6.25 23.11
C ALA A 365 -49.21 -7.21 23.51
N GLN A 366 -49.16 -8.46 23.05
CA GLN A 366 -50.14 -9.48 23.43
C GLN A 366 -50.13 -9.77 24.95
N ILE A 367 -48.95 -9.92 25.54
CA ILE A 367 -48.80 -10.11 26.99
C ILE A 367 -49.39 -8.92 27.75
N GLN A 368 -49.14 -7.69 27.26
CA GLN A 368 -49.68 -6.49 27.88
C GLN A 368 -51.21 -6.47 27.86
N VAL A 369 -51.84 -6.71 26.70
CA VAL A 369 -53.30 -6.74 26.57
C VAL A 369 -53.91 -7.81 27.46
N CYS A 370 -53.36 -9.03 27.45
CA CYS A 370 -53.85 -10.10 28.33
C CYS A 370 -53.74 -9.71 29.81
N THR A 371 -52.65 -9.04 30.20
CA THR A 371 -52.46 -8.58 31.59
C THR A 371 -53.51 -7.54 31.98
N GLU A 372 -53.75 -6.55 31.12
CA GLU A 372 -54.79 -5.53 31.34
C GLU A 372 -56.20 -6.14 31.42
N ASP A 373 -56.51 -7.12 30.57
CA ASP A 373 -57.79 -7.85 30.59
C ASP A 373 -57.96 -8.66 31.88
N PHE A 374 -56.92 -9.36 32.34
CA PHE A 374 -56.96 -10.08 33.62
C PHE A 374 -57.15 -9.12 34.81
N GLU A 375 -56.53 -7.95 34.79
CA GLU A 375 -56.73 -6.95 35.82
C GLU A 375 -58.15 -6.36 35.81
N ASN A 376 -58.69 -6.09 34.61
CA ASN A 376 -60.07 -5.64 34.44
C ASN A 376 -61.07 -6.68 34.96
N GLU A 377 -60.91 -7.94 34.58
CA GLU A 377 -61.74 -9.07 35.04
C GLU A 377 -61.68 -9.20 36.56
N ARG A 378 -60.48 -9.06 37.14
CA ARG A 378 -60.29 -9.06 38.60
C ARG A 378 -61.02 -7.89 39.27
N ARG A 379 -60.93 -6.68 38.71
CA ARG A 379 -61.64 -5.50 39.24
C ARG A 379 -63.15 -5.69 39.19
N ASP A 380 -63.68 -6.21 38.09
CA ASP A 380 -65.11 -6.48 37.93
C ASP A 380 -65.59 -7.58 38.88
N ARG A 381 -64.81 -8.66 39.05
CA ARG A 381 -65.10 -9.71 40.03
C ARG A 381 -65.21 -9.15 41.44
N VAL A 382 -64.29 -8.26 41.85
CA VAL A 382 -64.34 -7.60 43.16
C VAL A 382 -65.59 -6.73 43.29
N ARG A 383 -65.96 -5.97 42.24
CA ARG A 383 -67.18 -5.15 42.23
C ARG A 383 -68.45 -6.00 42.42
N VAL A 384 -68.58 -7.08 41.64
CA VAL A 384 -69.72 -8.00 41.74
C VAL A 384 -69.79 -8.67 43.11
N LEU A 385 -68.66 -9.06 43.69
CA LEU A 385 -68.63 -9.62 45.04
C LEU A 385 -69.07 -8.60 46.11
N SER A 386 -68.70 -7.33 45.96
CA SER A 386 -69.17 -6.24 46.84
C SER A 386 -70.68 -6.08 46.74
N GLU A 387 -71.21 -5.95 45.52
CA GLU A 387 -72.65 -5.80 45.27
C GLU A 387 -73.45 -7.00 45.79
N LEU A 388 -72.95 -8.22 45.58
CA LEU A 388 -73.58 -9.43 46.10
C LEU A 388 -73.58 -9.47 47.64
N THR A 389 -72.54 -8.93 48.27
CA THR A 389 -72.48 -8.81 49.73
C THR A 389 -73.51 -7.79 50.22
N GLU A 390 -73.59 -6.62 49.60
CA GLU A 390 -74.60 -5.59 49.89
C GLU A 390 -76.03 -6.10 49.67
N LEU A 391 -76.29 -6.82 48.58
CA LEU A 391 -77.59 -7.45 48.30
C LEU A 391 -77.95 -8.52 49.33
N ARG A 392 -76.97 -9.33 49.77
CA ARG A 392 -77.20 -10.30 50.87
C ARG A 392 -77.53 -9.59 52.17
N GLU A 393 -76.86 -8.48 52.48
CA GLU A 393 -77.14 -7.68 53.67
C GLU A 393 -78.54 -7.05 53.63
N THR A 394 -78.91 -6.38 52.54
CA THR A 394 -80.24 -5.78 52.35
C THR A 394 -81.36 -6.83 52.34
N HIS A 395 -81.15 -7.99 51.71
CA HIS A 395 -82.07 -9.11 51.78
C HIS A 395 -82.24 -9.63 53.22
N ASN A 396 -81.15 -9.76 53.97
CA ASN A 396 -81.19 -10.16 55.38
C ASN A 396 -81.91 -9.13 56.26
N GLN A 397 -81.71 -7.83 56.01
CA GLN A 397 -82.43 -6.75 56.71
C GLN A 397 -83.94 -6.82 56.43
N THR A 398 -84.32 -6.94 55.16
CA THR A 398 -85.73 -7.06 54.72
C THR A 398 -86.37 -8.32 55.31
N LYS A 399 -85.65 -9.44 55.34
CA LYS A 399 -86.11 -10.69 55.96
C LYS A 399 -86.36 -10.52 57.47
N LYS A 400 -85.49 -9.81 58.18
CA LYS A 400 -85.69 -9.46 59.60
C LYS A 400 -86.89 -8.55 59.81
N GLU A 401 -87.12 -7.58 58.93
CA GLU A 401 -88.31 -6.72 58.96
C GLU A 401 -89.61 -7.50 58.76
N LEU A 402 -89.66 -8.36 57.74
CA LEU A 402 -90.80 -9.23 57.49
C LEU A 402 -91.13 -10.08 58.72
N GLU A 403 -90.11 -10.64 59.38
CA GLU A 403 -90.30 -11.44 60.58
C GLU A 403 -90.83 -10.61 61.76
N ARG A 404 -90.34 -9.37 61.94
CA ARG A 404 -90.91 -8.41 62.91
C ARG A 404 -92.39 -8.13 62.63
N TYR A 405 -92.76 -7.90 61.37
CA TYR A 405 -94.16 -7.67 60.98
C TYR A 405 -95.05 -8.90 61.23
N LYS A 406 -94.56 -10.11 60.95
CA LYS A 406 -95.30 -11.35 61.25
C LYS A 406 -95.61 -11.48 62.74
N VAL A 407 -94.63 -11.21 63.61
CA VAL A 407 -94.82 -11.24 65.07
C VAL A 407 -95.84 -10.18 65.51
N LEU A 408 -95.77 -8.95 64.97
CA LEU A 408 -96.75 -7.90 65.26
C LEU A 408 -98.17 -8.27 64.82
N ASN A 409 -98.34 -8.91 63.66
CA ASN A 409 -99.65 -9.35 63.17
C ASN A 409 -100.21 -10.56 63.94
N GLN A 410 -99.35 -11.50 64.36
CA GLN A 410 -99.77 -12.61 65.23
C GLN A 410 -100.27 -12.10 66.59
N ASN A 411 -99.69 -11.02 67.12
CA ASN A 411 -100.12 -10.40 68.38
C ASN A 411 -101.39 -9.53 68.27
N ARG A 412 -101.90 -9.25 67.06
CA ARG A 412 -103.20 -8.57 66.86
C ARG A 412 -104.39 -9.53 66.72
N PHE A 413 -104.18 -10.84 66.84
CA PHE A 413 -105.25 -11.83 66.82
C PHE A 413 -105.91 -11.96 68.21
N ILE A 414 -106.79 -11.03 68.56
CA ILE A 414 -107.78 -11.22 69.63
C ILE A 414 -109.01 -11.90 69.01
N PRO A 415 -109.47 -13.06 69.51
CA PRO A 415 -110.67 -13.73 69.03
C PRO A 415 -111.90 -12.96 69.53
N GLY A 416 -112.58 -12.27 68.62
CA GLY A 416 -113.77 -11.50 68.93
C GLY A 416 -114.81 -11.56 67.82
N ASN A 417 -115.76 -12.46 68.00
CA ASN A 417 -117.14 -12.44 67.50
C ASN A 417 -117.45 -12.35 65.98
N GLN A 418 -118.36 -13.25 65.61
CA GLN A 418 -119.08 -13.38 64.35
C GLN A 418 -119.59 -12.05 63.77
N SER A 419 -119.46 -11.85 62.46
CA SER A 419 -120.55 -11.28 61.67
C SER A 419 -120.41 -11.62 60.18
N TYR A 420 -121.48 -12.20 59.65
CA TYR A 420 -121.75 -12.44 58.24
C TYR A 420 -121.75 -11.12 57.47
N TYR A 421 -121.09 -11.05 56.30
CA TYR A 421 -121.66 -10.43 55.09
C TYR A 421 -120.91 -10.90 53.84
N GLN A 422 -121.71 -11.32 52.86
CA GLN A 422 -121.33 -11.71 51.51
C GLN A 422 -120.86 -10.52 50.66
N GLY A 423 -120.08 -10.86 49.62
CA GLY A 423 -120.07 -10.20 48.31
C GLY A 423 -118.82 -9.37 48.04
N SER A 424 -118.34 -9.22 46.82
CA SER A 424 -118.66 -9.80 45.52
C SER A 424 -117.71 -9.12 44.51
N TYR A 425 -117.17 -9.87 43.53
CA TYR A 425 -116.52 -9.36 42.29
C TYR A 425 -115.16 -8.63 42.47
N ASN A 426 -114.13 -8.66 41.61
CA ASN A 426 -113.98 -8.96 40.18
C ASN A 426 -112.49 -9.26 39.83
N ASN A 427 -112.29 -10.01 38.73
CA ASN A 427 -111.25 -9.91 37.67
C ASN A 427 -109.89 -9.23 37.98
N THR A 428 -108.74 -9.78 37.56
CA THR A 428 -108.36 -9.84 36.14
C THR A 428 -107.33 -10.94 35.85
N GLN A 429 -107.56 -11.66 34.75
CA GLN A 429 -106.63 -12.52 34.03
C GLN A 429 -105.33 -11.78 33.63
N GLN A 430 -104.21 -12.50 33.59
CA GLN A 430 -103.27 -12.58 32.46
C GLN A 430 -102.16 -13.56 32.87
N GLN A 431 -102.27 -14.84 32.51
CA GLN A 431 -101.54 -15.45 31.39
C GLN A 431 -100.14 -14.85 31.15
N SER A 432 -99.10 -15.63 31.46
CA SER A 432 -97.95 -15.85 30.57
C SER A 432 -97.11 -17.03 31.09
N PRO A 433 -97.12 -18.19 30.40
CA PRO A 433 -95.96 -19.07 30.38
C PRO A 433 -94.91 -18.49 29.40
N ILE A 434 -93.69 -19.02 29.41
CA ILE A 434 -92.54 -18.64 28.56
C ILE A 434 -91.58 -17.63 29.23
N ARG A 435 -90.68 -18.14 30.08
CA ARG A 435 -89.33 -17.57 30.21
C ARG A 435 -88.33 -18.58 30.78
N GLU A 436 -88.20 -19.75 30.13
CA GLU A 436 -87.13 -20.71 30.47
C GLU A 436 -86.55 -21.38 29.22
N GLN A 437 -86.34 -20.58 28.16
CA GLN A 437 -85.69 -21.01 26.92
C GLN A 437 -84.96 -19.83 26.23
N GLN A 438 -84.05 -19.15 26.92
CA GLN A 438 -83.13 -18.16 26.32
C GLN A 438 -81.71 -18.15 26.93
N LEU A 439 -81.23 -19.29 27.45
CA LEU A 439 -79.83 -19.43 27.90
C LEU A 439 -79.05 -20.53 27.17
N SER A 440 -79.50 -20.95 25.99
CA SER A 440 -78.77 -21.93 25.17
C SER A 440 -78.85 -21.58 23.69
N SER A 441 -78.29 -20.42 23.31
CA SER A 441 -77.99 -20.04 21.91
C SER A 441 -77.16 -18.76 21.89
N ARG A 442 -75.87 -18.83 22.22
CA ARG A 442 -74.89 -17.87 21.70
C ARG A 442 -73.77 -18.67 21.06
N GLY A 443 -74.06 -18.99 19.80
CA GLY A 443 -73.11 -19.61 18.90
C GLY A 443 -71.95 -18.66 18.59
N ARG A 444 -70.85 -19.30 18.20
CA ARG A 444 -69.77 -18.80 17.37
C ARG A 444 -70.24 -17.67 16.45
N ALA A 445 -69.65 -16.50 16.61
CA ALA A 445 -69.49 -15.53 15.54
C ALA A 445 -67.99 -15.38 15.33
N GLU A 446 -67.51 -15.94 14.22
CA GLU A 446 -66.25 -15.53 13.61
C GLU A 446 -66.39 -14.04 13.31
N SER A 447 -65.66 -13.21 14.05
CA SER A 447 -65.49 -11.80 13.71
C SER A 447 -64.18 -11.69 12.97
N GLU A 448 -64.31 -11.64 11.65
CA GLU A 448 -63.30 -11.13 10.72
C GLU A 448 -63.02 -9.68 11.10
N LEU A 449 -61.94 -9.47 11.85
CA LEU A 449 -61.44 -8.17 12.28
C LEU A 449 -60.68 -7.55 11.10
N VAL A 450 -61.42 -6.85 10.24
CA VAL A 450 -60.86 -5.87 9.30
C VAL A 450 -60.45 -4.66 10.13
N ILE A 451 -59.14 -4.50 10.33
CA ILE A 451 -58.55 -3.30 10.92
C ILE A 451 -58.40 -2.26 9.81
N ASP A 452 -59.39 -1.37 9.67
CA ASP A 452 -59.20 -0.10 8.96
C ASP A 452 -58.36 0.83 9.84
N GLY A 453 -57.09 1.00 9.48
CA GLY A 453 -56.20 1.95 10.13
C GLY A 453 -56.53 3.39 9.75
N PRO A 454 -56.64 4.33 10.70
CA PRO A 454 -56.63 5.74 10.37
C PRO A 454 -55.19 6.18 10.09
N GLY A 455 -54.94 6.61 8.85
CA GLY A 455 -53.71 7.28 8.47
C GLY A 455 -53.53 8.56 9.29
N PHE A 456 -52.54 8.55 10.18
CA PHE A 456 -52.02 9.76 10.80
C PHE A 456 -50.73 10.18 10.11
N SER A 457 -50.88 11.20 9.27
CA SER A 457 -49.80 12.04 8.75
C SER A 457 -49.39 13.04 9.82
N LEU A 458 -48.13 13.04 10.25
CA LEU A 458 -47.57 14.09 11.09
C LEU A 458 -46.21 14.54 10.53
N ASN A 459 -46.31 15.51 9.63
CA ASN A 459 -45.25 16.49 9.38
C ASN A 459 -45.46 17.67 10.33
N GLY A 460 -44.39 18.08 11.02
CA GLY A 460 -44.13 19.49 11.35
C GLY A 460 -44.52 19.99 12.74
N ALA A 461 -43.50 20.34 13.54
CA ALA A 461 -43.33 21.58 14.33
C ALA A 461 -42.21 21.35 15.36
N GLN A 462 -41.00 21.87 15.15
CA GLN A 462 -40.55 23.20 15.61
C GLN A 462 -40.92 23.54 17.08
N GLY A 463 -39.90 23.54 17.93
CA GLY A 463 -39.52 24.67 18.77
C GLY A 463 -40.39 25.01 19.98
N ALA A 464 -39.88 24.67 21.17
CA ALA A 464 -40.10 25.53 22.34
C ALA A 464 -38.98 25.33 23.38
N ASN A 465 -38.23 26.41 23.60
CA ASN A 465 -37.45 26.69 24.79
C ASN A 465 -38.36 26.67 26.03
N PHE A 466 -37.93 26.04 27.12
CA PHE A 466 -38.31 26.49 28.46
C PHE A 466 -37.18 26.25 29.46
N LYS A 467 -36.77 27.36 30.10
CA LYS A 467 -35.80 27.43 31.19
C LYS A 467 -36.52 27.26 32.53
N ASP A 468 -35.71 26.93 33.53
CA ASP A 468 -35.92 27.11 34.97
C ASP A 468 -36.82 26.11 35.72
N ALA A 469 -36.18 25.17 36.42
CA ALA A 469 -36.47 24.89 37.83
C ALA A 469 -35.29 24.20 38.52
N LYS A 470 -34.85 24.79 39.63
CA LYS A 470 -33.75 24.37 40.50
C LYS A 470 -34.18 23.26 41.48
N ASN A 471 -33.19 22.44 41.83
CA ASN A 471 -32.94 21.80 43.13
C ASN A 471 -33.98 20.82 43.70
N LEU A 472 -33.64 19.52 43.72
CA LEU A 472 -33.38 18.83 44.99
C LEU A 472 -32.53 17.54 44.79
N SER A 473 -31.61 17.38 45.72
CA SER A 473 -30.48 16.45 45.80
C SER A 473 -30.83 14.98 46.07
N LYS A 474 -30.08 14.04 45.46
CA LYS A 474 -29.50 12.85 46.14
C LYS A 474 -28.48 12.11 45.26
N SER A 475 -27.21 12.30 45.63
CA SER A 475 -26.07 11.36 45.62
C SER A 475 -26.20 10.02 44.87
N LEU A 476 -25.32 9.80 43.87
CA LEU A 476 -24.51 8.60 43.58
C LEU A 476 -23.62 8.87 42.33
N PRO A 477 -22.49 8.15 42.13
CA PRO A 477 -21.32 8.67 41.42
C PRO A 477 -21.48 8.65 39.90
N VAL A 478 -21.17 9.80 39.29
CA VAL A 478 -21.09 9.98 37.84
C VAL A 478 -19.80 9.31 37.34
N SER A 479 -19.99 8.28 36.53
CA SER A 479 -18.96 7.74 35.65
C SER A 479 -18.55 8.83 34.67
N SER A 480 -17.29 9.21 34.71
CA SER A 480 -16.68 10.15 33.76
C SER A 480 -16.87 9.64 32.34
N SER A 481 -17.53 10.43 31.51
CA SER A 481 -17.49 10.36 30.06
C SER A 481 -16.04 10.52 29.62
N HIS A 482 -15.34 9.40 29.47
CA HIS A 482 -14.09 9.32 28.73
C HIS A 482 -14.41 9.63 27.27
N SER A 483 -14.24 10.89 26.87
CA SER A 483 -13.89 11.19 25.49
C SER A 483 -12.59 10.44 25.21
N ASN A 484 -12.67 9.37 24.40
CA ASN A 484 -11.50 8.72 23.81
C ASN A 484 -10.79 9.76 22.95
N ILE A 485 -9.91 10.54 23.56
CA ILE A 485 -8.95 11.38 22.84
C ILE A 485 -7.88 10.41 22.38
N GLU A 486 -7.94 10.04 21.11
CA GLU A 486 -6.95 9.20 20.45
C GLU A 486 -5.61 9.94 20.48
N ILE A 487 -4.68 9.46 21.31
CA ILE A 487 -3.34 10.04 21.43
C ILE A 487 -2.52 9.51 20.27
N LEU A 488 -2.00 10.42 19.45
CA LEU A 488 -1.20 10.09 18.28
C LEU A 488 0.28 10.35 18.57
N CYS A 489 1.15 9.40 18.20
CA CYS A 489 2.59 9.47 18.49
C CYS A 489 3.39 9.77 17.23
N CYS A 490 4.37 10.67 17.32
CA CYS A 490 5.31 10.93 16.23
C CYS A 490 6.23 9.73 15.99
N PRO A 491 6.27 9.13 14.80
CA PRO A 491 7.08 7.94 14.54
C PRO A 491 8.59 8.19 14.57
N LYS A 492 9.04 9.45 14.45
CA LYS A 492 10.47 9.82 14.48
C LYS A 492 11.01 9.97 15.90
N CYS A 493 10.29 10.62 16.80
CA CYS A 493 10.79 10.94 18.14
C CYS A 493 9.93 10.44 19.31
N GLY A 494 8.78 9.81 19.04
CA GLY A 494 7.91 9.23 20.06
C GLY A 494 7.14 10.24 20.92
N LYS A 495 7.01 11.51 20.48
CA LYS A 495 6.20 12.51 21.19
C LYS A 495 4.70 12.33 20.92
N ASP A 496 3.90 12.49 21.97
CA ASP A 496 2.44 12.36 21.95
C ASP A 496 1.74 13.68 21.59
N PHE A 497 0.69 13.60 20.78
CA PHE A 497 -0.13 14.72 20.32
C PHE A 497 -1.61 14.37 20.47
N SER A 498 -2.39 15.36 20.93
CA SER A 498 -3.85 15.22 21.14
C SER A 498 -4.69 15.66 19.94
N GLU A 499 -4.06 16.18 18.89
CA GLU A 499 -4.70 16.72 17.69
C GLU A 499 -3.85 16.39 16.46
N ASP A 500 -4.50 15.93 15.38
CA ASP A 500 -3.85 15.55 14.11
C ASP A 500 -3.01 16.70 13.50
N GLU A 501 -3.51 17.93 13.52
CA GLU A 501 -2.82 19.08 12.92
C GLU A 501 -1.46 19.37 13.58
N LYS A 502 -1.35 19.11 14.89
CA LYS A 502 -0.10 19.28 15.64
C LYS A 502 0.90 18.17 15.36
N LEU A 503 0.42 16.96 15.07
CA LEU A 503 1.28 15.85 14.69
C LEU A 503 1.89 16.08 13.31
N VAL A 504 1.10 16.48 12.31
CA VAL A 504 1.59 16.67 10.93
C VAL A 504 2.65 17.76 10.86
N THR A 505 2.39 18.92 11.48
CA THR A 505 3.36 20.04 11.55
C THR A 505 4.65 19.66 12.29
N HIS A 506 4.55 18.79 13.29
CA HIS A 506 5.72 18.25 13.97
C HIS A 506 6.50 17.25 13.11
N ILE A 507 5.84 16.34 12.39
CA ILE A 507 6.50 15.35 11.51
C ILE A 507 7.38 16.03 10.44
N GLU A 508 6.91 17.15 9.90
CA GLU A 508 7.64 17.95 8.90
C GLU A 508 8.91 18.61 9.47
N SER A 509 8.91 18.99 10.75
CA SER A 509 10.03 19.68 11.41
C SER A 509 10.91 18.77 12.27
N CYS A 510 10.47 17.53 12.53
CA CYS A 510 11.19 16.57 13.36
C CYS A 510 12.43 16.03 12.63
N ARG A 511 13.61 16.37 13.17
CA ARG A 511 14.91 15.79 12.82
C ARG A 511 15.16 14.59 13.73
N GLU A 512 15.71 13.52 13.15
CA GLU A 512 16.10 12.27 13.84
C GLU A 512 17.10 12.52 14.98
#